data_AF-A0A5J5CNC7-F1
#
_entry.id   AF-A0A5J5CNC7-F1
#
_cell.length_a   1.000
_cell.length_b   1.000
_cell.length_c   1.000
_cell.angle_alpha   90.00
_cell.angle_beta   90.00
_cell.angle_gamma   90.00
#
_symmetry.space_group_name_H-M   'P 1'
#
loop_
_entity.id
_entity.type
_entity.pdbx_description
1 polymer ?
#
loop_
_entity_poly.entity_id
_entity_poly.type
_entity_poly.pdbx_seq_one_letter_code
_entity_poly.pdbx_strand_id
1 'polypeptide(L)'
;MTQMDYKYSLLGSTVDDYRKRPLLLQVDDTPMNLFAVLEVKRELPRRWSTLGCFRKIRLYSVLFGLAVTFLIMASYILTGDKKGLLLTPSPYHFSLVSPGPYAFNLSLVKDYAHIKLVVKSITSKVEFRSSRQLPELKALVNSEPHMFSAIPQKFLPGVKNPCWYEEYTGNITSDPYRTNLYARYSRRFRTVFQRLRNTFREHLFHRDGKPYRMRCLPYFYIIGQPKCGTTDLYDRLRLHPDVKFTTFKEPHWWTRKRFGIIRLSEGFHDRYPVEDYLDLFDQAAYQIQGNLTANASGSPSQPNIIVGEASASTMWDNNAWVYFYDNTTEGEPPFLIQDFVHALQPNARFIIMLRDPVERLYSDYLYFGIANKSAEDFHEKVSESLQLFEGCLTENTMRSCVYNTTINNAMPVRLQVGLYIVYLMDWMTVFNREQILVLRAANKRNRVRDHKKSSVKHQETS
;
A
#
# COMPACT_ATOMS: atom_id res chain seq x y z
N MET A 1 33.92 51.35 -20.76
CA MET A 1 34.54 52.45 -20.01
C MET A 1 33.42 53.32 -19.47
N THR A 2 33.27 53.27 -18.14
CA THR A 2 32.75 54.31 -17.24
C THR A 2 31.66 55.27 -17.73
N GLN A 3 30.47 55.16 -17.12
CA GLN A 3 29.75 56.34 -16.67
C GLN A 3 29.12 56.04 -15.30
N MET A 4 29.71 56.63 -14.27
CA MET A 4 29.07 56.88 -12.98
C MET A 4 28.10 58.06 -13.18
N ASP A 5 26.96 58.04 -12.50
CA ASP A 5 26.53 59.24 -11.77
C ASP A 5 25.53 58.93 -10.65
N TYR A 6 25.64 59.76 -9.62
CA TYR A 6 25.23 59.55 -8.23
C TYR A 6 23.99 60.39 -7.84
N LYS A 7 23.22 59.88 -6.85
CA LYS A 7 22.44 60.60 -5.80
C LYS A 7 21.23 61.47 -6.25
N TYR A 8 20.05 61.43 -5.60
CA TYR A 8 19.78 61.74 -4.20
C TYR A 8 18.46 61.15 -3.65
N SER A 9 18.38 61.00 -2.33
CA SER A 9 17.32 60.36 -1.54
C SER A 9 16.16 61.29 -1.17
N LEU A 10 14.96 60.75 -0.90
CA LEU A 10 14.11 61.16 0.24
C LEU A 10 12.95 60.16 0.51
N LEU A 11 12.96 59.65 1.75
CA LEU A 11 11.92 59.05 2.61
C LEU A 11 10.59 58.54 2.03
N GLY A 12 10.22 57.30 2.40
CA GLY A 12 8.82 56.85 2.45
C GLY A 12 8.59 55.33 2.61
N SER A 13 8.40 54.89 3.87
CA SER A 13 7.68 53.69 4.34
C SER A 13 7.65 52.37 3.54
N THR A 14 8.40 51.39 4.07
CA THR A 14 8.09 49.96 4.25
C THR A 14 6.88 49.35 3.51
N VAL A 15 7.10 48.75 2.35
CA VAL A 15 6.35 47.58 1.83
C VAL A 15 7.32 46.77 0.96
N ASP A 16 7.79 45.61 1.44
CA ASP A 16 8.61 44.71 0.63
C ASP A 16 7.73 43.69 -0.10
N ASP A 17 7.87 43.72 -1.42
CA ASP A 17 7.13 43.00 -2.45
C ASP A 17 7.77 41.61 -2.69
N TYR A 18 7.06 40.53 -2.34
CA TYR A 18 7.47 39.16 -2.64
C TYR A 18 7.22 38.85 -4.12
N ARG A 19 8.16 39.23 -4.98
CA ARG A 19 8.14 38.86 -6.40
C ARG A 19 8.61 37.41 -6.59
N LYS A 20 7.66 36.57 -7.01
CA LYS A 20 7.83 35.19 -7.48
C LYS A 20 8.99 35.05 -8.48
N ARG A 21 9.91 34.13 -8.20
CA ARG A 21 10.61 33.32 -9.21
C ARG A 21 10.55 31.83 -8.83
N PRO A 22 10.40 30.94 -9.82
CA PRO A 22 10.13 29.52 -9.60
C PRO A 22 11.41 28.79 -9.16
N LEU A 23 11.35 28.11 -8.02
CA LEU A 23 12.37 27.13 -7.64
C LEU A 23 12.19 25.89 -8.52
N LEU A 24 13.05 25.79 -9.53
CA LEU A 24 13.41 24.56 -10.22
C LEU A 24 13.88 23.54 -9.17
N LEU A 25 13.01 22.59 -8.83
CA LEU A 25 13.39 21.43 -8.03
C LEU A 25 14.12 20.45 -8.95
N GLN A 26 15.45 20.55 -8.90
CA GLN A 26 16.38 19.57 -9.43
C GLN A 26 16.07 18.23 -8.74
N VAL A 27 15.62 17.25 -9.53
CA VAL A 27 15.40 15.88 -9.09
C VAL A 27 16.77 15.23 -8.94
N ASP A 28 17.14 14.94 -7.70
CA ASP A 28 18.35 14.18 -7.40
C ASP A 28 18.02 12.68 -7.62
N ASP A 29 18.41 12.17 -8.80
CA ASP A 29 18.43 10.75 -9.12
C ASP A 29 19.62 10.11 -8.40
N THR A 30 19.43 9.68 -7.15
CA THR A 30 20.36 8.75 -6.48
C THR A 30 19.60 7.56 -5.89
N PRO A 31 19.99 6.31 -6.24
CA PRO A 31 19.42 5.11 -5.61
C PRO A 31 19.91 5.04 -4.16
N MET A 32 18.99 4.89 -3.20
CA MET A 32 19.34 4.68 -1.79
C MET A 32 20.17 3.40 -1.65
N ASN A 33 21.46 3.57 -1.40
CA ASN A 33 22.40 2.50 -1.10
C ASN A 33 21.98 1.75 0.18
N LEU A 34 21.92 0.43 0.03
CA LEU A 34 21.64 -0.56 1.05
C LEU A 34 22.91 -0.86 1.87
N PHE A 35 23.41 0.07 2.70
CA PHE A 35 24.44 -0.28 3.70
C PHE A 35 24.36 0.68 4.90
N ALA A 36 23.82 0.18 6.02
CA ALA A 36 24.16 0.68 7.35
C ALA A 36 24.69 -0.52 8.14
N VAL A 37 25.99 -0.75 7.98
CA VAL A 37 26.77 -1.70 8.78
C VAL A 37 26.98 -1.10 10.16
N LEU A 38 26.81 -1.94 11.18
CA LEU A 38 27.04 -1.69 12.60
C LEU A 38 28.35 -0.94 12.88
N GLU A 39 28.25 0.29 13.38
CA GLU A 39 29.35 0.96 14.07
C GLU A 39 29.14 0.82 15.58
N VAL A 40 29.70 -0.25 16.16
CA VAL A 40 29.72 -0.46 17.60
C VAL A 40 30.84 0.40 18.18
N LYS A 41 30.44 1.44 18.91
CA LYS A 41 31.29 2.30 19.74
C LYS A 41 31.98 1.43 20.80
N ARG A 42 33.31 1.26 20.67
CA ARG A 42 34.12 0.46 21.59
C ARG A 42 34.67 1.36 22.70
N GLU A 43 34.11 1.23 23.90
CA GLU A 43 34.72 1.80 25.11
C GLU A 43 35.94 0.98 25.53
N LEU A 44 36.98 1.70 25.95
CA LEU A 44 38.27 1.16 26.41
C LEU A 44 38.15 0.71 27.88
N PRO A 45 38.75 -0.43 28.26
CA PRO A 45 39.35 -0.49 29.59
C PRO A 45 40.81 -0.97 29.58
N ARG A 46 41.62 -0.12 30.20
CA ARG A 46 42.75 -0.36 31.12
C ARG A 46 43.52 -1.70 31.05
N ARG A 47 44.79 -1.52 30.74
CA ARG A 47 45.99 -2.38 30.87
C ARG A 47 46.09 -3.10 32.24
N TRP A 48 46.27 -4.42 32.22
CA TRP A 48 47.12 -5.16 33.18
C TRP A 48 47.72 -6.42 32.54
N SER A 49 48.98 -6.64 32.90
CA SER A 49 49.93 -7.65 32.43
C SER A 49 49.67 -9.03 33.03
N THR A 50 49.87 -10.10 32.24
CA THR A 50 50.60 -11.34 32.60
C THR A 50 50.59 -12.31 31.41
N LEU A 51 51.75 -12.42 30.75
CA LEU A 51 52.00 -13.31 29.62
C LEU A 51 52.41 -14.69 30.18
N GLY A 52 51.70 -15.76 29.82
CA GLY A 52 52.15 -17.13 30.13
C GLY A 52 51.10 -18.23 29.97
N CYS A 53 49.84 -17.99 30.35
CA CYS A 53 48.80 -19.05 30.37
C CYS A 53 47.81 -19.00 29.19
N PHE A 54 47.80 -17.92 28.40
CA PHE A 54 46.77 -17.65 27.38
C PHE A 54 46.91 -18.44 26.05
N ARG A 55 48.01 -19.17 25.82
CA ARG A 55 48.22 -19.89 24.55
C ARG A 55 47.49 -21.23 24.48
N LYS A 56 47.36 -21.96 25.60
CA LYS A 56 46.66 -23.27 25.63
C LYS A 56 45.14 -23.10 25.65
N ILE A 57 44.61 -22.13 26.38
CA ILE A 57 43.15 -21.86 26.47
C ILE A 57 42.57 -21.45 25.12
N ARG A 58 43.31 -20.67 24.32
CA ARG A 58 42.89 -20.32 22.95
C ARG A 58 42.90 -21.51 22.00
N LEU A 59 43.83 -22.46 22.16
CA LEU A 59 43.89 -23.66 21.32
C LEU A 59 42.68 -24.57 21.59
N TYR A 60 42.35 -24.79 22.86
CA TYR A 60 41.17 -25.60 23.23
C TYR A 60 39.85 -24.92 22.85
N SER A 61 39.77 -23.59 22.92
CA SER A 61 38.58 -22.85 22.47
C SER A 61 38.39 -22.94 20.95
N VAL A 62 39.47 -22.91 20.16
CA VAL A 62 39.41 -23.10 18.71
C VAL A 62 39.05 -24.55 18.35
N LEU A 63 39.64 -25.54 19.04
CA LEU A 63 39.31 -26.95 18.85
C LEU A 63 37.85 -27.25 19.23
N PHE A 64 37.34 -26.63 20.29
CA PHE A 64 35.93 -26.73 20.67
C PHE A 64 35.00 -26.09 19.61
N GLY A 65 35.37 -24.92 19.08
CA GLY A 65 34.63 -24.28 17.98
C GLY A 65 34.61 -25.10 16.70
N LEU A 66 35.73 -25.76 16.36
CA LEU A 66 35.82 -26.68 15.22
C LEU A 66 35.00 -27.95 15.45
N ALA A 67 34.97 -28.48 16.67
CA ALA A 67 34.13 -29.63 17.01
C ALA A 67 32.63 -29.31 16.93
N VAL A 68 32.21 -28.12 17.41
CA VAL A 68 30.81 -27.68 17.33
C VAL A 68 30.38 -27.43 15.88
N THR A 69 31.23 -26.79 15.07
CA THR A 69 30.93 -26.58 13.64
C THR A 69 30.89 -27.90 12.87
N PHE A 70 31.77 -28.86 13.21
CA PHE A 70 31.71 -30.21 12.65
C PHE A 70 30.41 -30.93 13.04
N LEU A 71 29.96 -30.83 14.30
CA LEU A 71 28.70 -31.42 14.74
C LEU A 71 27.47 -30.78 14.07
N ILE A 72 27.50 -29.46 13.82
CA ILE A 72 26.45 -28.75 13.07
C ILE A 72 26.45 -29.19 11.60
N MET A 73 27.62 -29.29 10.96
CA MET A 73 27.71 -29.76 9.57
C MET A 73 27.31 -31.23 9.44
N ALA A 74 27.74 -32.08 10.38
CA ALA A 74 27.34 -33.48 10.44
C ALA A 74 25.84 -33.63 10.71
N SER A 75 25.23 -32.77 11.54
CA SER A 75 23.78 -32.78 11.73
C SER A 75 23.05 -32.36 10.45
N TYR A 76 23.52 -31.36 9.70
CA TYR A 76 22.95 -31.01 8.40
C TYR A 76 23.08 -32.14 7.37
N ILE A 77 24.21 -32.85 7.34
CA ILE A 77 24.45 -33.98 6.43
C ILE A 77 23.58 -35.19 6.82
N LEU A 78 23.49 -35.52 8.12
CA LEU A 78 22.66 -36.63 8.63
C LEU A 78 21.16 -36.32 8.57
N THR A 79 20.76 -35.04 8.62
CA THR A 79 19.37 -34.62 8.42
C THR A 79 19.03 -34.47 6.92
N GLY A 80 20.04 -34.36 6.06
CA GLY A 80 19.93 -34.31 4.60
C GLY A 80 19.41 -35.61 3.96
N ASP A 81 19.50 -36.73 4.68
CA ASP A 81 19.00 -38.04 4.22
C ASP A 81 17.52 -38.29 4.56
N LYS A 82 16.82 -37.33 5.21
CA LYS A 82 15.38 -37.41 5.51
C LYS A 82 14.51 -36.37 4.82
N LYS A 83 15.06 -35.57 3.91
CA LYS A 83 14.27 -34.76 2.98
C LYS A 83 14.92 -34.87 1.61
N GLY A 84 14.34 -35.72 0.76
CA GLY A 84 14.82 -35.97 -0.59
C GLY A 84 15.12 -34.66 -1.32
N LEU A 85 16.29 -34.64 -1.96
CA LEU A 85 16.70 -33.61 -2.91
C LEU A 85 15.57 -33.36 -3.92
N LEU A 86 14.93 -32.20 -3.85
CA LEU A 86 14.16 -31.61 -4.95
C LEU A 86 15.14 -31.02 -5.99
N LEU A 87 16.04 -31.86 -6.49
CA LEU A 87 16.88 -31.60 -7.66
C LEU A 87 16.86 -32.82 -8.57
N THR A 88 15.67 -33.35 -8.83
CA THR A 88 15.43 -34.12 -10.04
C THR A 88 14.95 -33.15 -11.12
N PRO A 89 15.56 -33.13 -12.32
CA PRO A 89 14.92 -32.48 -13.45
C PRO A 89 13.58 -33.17 -13.66
N SER A 90 12.51 -32.39 -13.62
CA SER A 90 11.16 -32.85 -13.92
C SER A 90 11.16 -33.58 -15.28
N PRO A 91 10.56 -34.78 -15.39
CA PRO A 91 10.50 -35.53 -16.65
C PRO A 91 9.49 -34.93 -17.65
N TYR A 92 8.86 -33.80 -17.32
CA TYR A 92 7.94 -33.12 -18.23
C TYR A 92 8.73 -32.30 -19.25
N HIS A 93 9.14 -32.97 -20.34
CA HIS A 93 9.34 -32.29 -21.60
C HIS A 93 8.09 -31.46 -21.90
N PHE A 94 8.29 -30.14 -22.02
CA PHE A 94 7.34 -29.23 -22.64
C PHE A 94 6.95 -29.81 -24.01
N SER A 95 5.78 -30.43 -24.08
CA SER A 95 5.02 -30.36 -25.32
C SER A 95 4.49 -28.94 -25.34
N LEU A 96 4.89 -28.16 -26.37
CA LEU A 96 4.19 -26.92 -26.68
C LEU A 96 2.70 -27.25 -26.62
N VAL A 97 1.99 -26.72 -25.62
CA VAL A 97 0.56 -26.60 -25.71
C VAL A 97 0.36 -25.77 -26.96
N SER A 98 -0.03 -26.45 -28.03
CA SER A 98 -0.40 -25.83 -29.29
C SER A 98 -1.28 -24.64 -28.94
N PRO A 99 -1.09 -23.45 -29.53
CA PRO A 99 -2.04 -22.38 -29.30
C PRO A 99 -3.40 -22.97 -29.69
N GLY A 100 -4.29 -23.14 -28.70
CA GLY A 100 -5.69 -23.39 -29.02
C GLY A 100 -6.10 -22.37 -30.08
N PRO A 101 -7.03 -22.68 -31.00
CA PRO A 101 -7.13 -22.11 -32.36
C PRO A 101 -7.32 -20.58 -32.47
N TYR A 102 -7.23 -19.85 -31.37
CA TYR A 102 -7.35 -18.41 -31.26
C TYR A 102 -6.09 -17.84 -30.60
N ALA A 103 -5.14 -17.36 -31.40
CA ALA A 103 -4.10 -16.46 -30.92
C ALA A 103 -4.77 -15.14 -30.49
N PHE A 104 -4.94 -14.93 -29.19
CA PHE A 104 -5.71 -13.81 -28.64
C PHE A 104 -4.95 -12.49 -28.71
N ASN A 105 -5.01 -11.80 -29.85
CA ASN A 105 -4.54 -10.43 -29.97
C ASN A 105 -5.65 -9.43 -29.56
N LEU A 106 -5.90 -9.33 -28.25
CA LEU A 106 -6.91 -8.44 -27.65
C LEU A 106 -6.60 -6.93 -27.78
N SER A 107 -5.53 -6.55 -28.49
CA SER A 107 -5.09 -5.16 -28.59
C SER A 107 -5.94 -4.29 -29.53
N LEU A 108 -6.85 -4.88 -30.31
CA LEU A 108 -7.53 -4.17 -31.42
C LEU A 108 -9.01 -4.51 -31.66
N VAL A 109 -9.71 -5.13 -30.71
CA VAL A 109 -11.05 -5.67 -31.00
C VAL A 109 -12.16 -4.78 -30.43
N LYS A 110 -12.85 -4.04 -31.32
CA LYS A 110 -14.14 -3.36 -31.08
C LYS A 110 -15.34 -4.33 -31.11
N ASP A 111 -15.10 -5.63 -31.18
CA ASP A 111 -16.15 -6.63 -31.31
C ASP A 111 -16.58 -7.18 -29.94
N TYR A 112 -17.70 -6.64 -29.45
CA TYR A 112 -18.33 -7.04 -28.20
C TYR A 112 -18.76 -8.52 -28.20
N ALA A 113 -19.08 -9.11 -29.37
CA ALA A 113 -19.46 -10.51 -29.48
C ALA A 113 -18.25 -11.43 -29.20
N HIS A 114 -17.08 -11.06 -29.73
CA HIS A 114 -15.84 -11.79 -29.45
C HIS A 114 -15.43 -11.69 -27.97
N ILE A 115 -15.56 -10.51 -27.35
CA ILE A 115 -15.33 -10.34 -25.90
C ILE A 115 -16.28 -11.25 -25.11
N LYS A 116 -17.55 -11.34 -25.49
CA LYS A 116 -18.53 -12.21 -24.82
C LYS A 116 -18.16 -13.69 -24.93
N LEU A 117 -17.63 -14.14 -26.06
CA LEU A 117 -17.14 -15.51 -26.25
C LEU A 117 -15.88 -15.80 -25.42
N VAL A 118 -14.93 -14.86 -25.39
CA VAL A 118 -13.73 -14.96 -24.54
C VAL A 118 -14.12 -15.02 -23.07
N VAL A 119 -15.02 -14.13 -22.62
CA VAL A 119 -15.55 -14.15 -21.25
C VAL A 119 -16.22 -15.49 -20.99
N LYS A 120 -17.09 -15.99 -21.87
CA LYS A 120 -17.75 -17.30 -21.70
C LYS A 120 -16.75 -18.44 -21.59
N SER A 121 -15.68 -18.43 -22.40
CA SER A 121 -14.60 -19.43 -22.33
C SER A 121 -13.75 -19.32 -21.06
N ILE A 122 -13.54 -18.11 -20.53
CA ILE A 122 -12.85 -17.91 -19.25
C ILE A 122 -13.76 -18.40 -18.12
N THR A 123 -15.03 -17.97 -18.09
CA THR A 123 -16.01 -18.37 -17.08
C THR A 123 -16.26 -19.87 -17.08
N SER A 124 -16.16 -20.57 -18.22
CA SER A 124 -16.27 -22.03 -18.27
C SER A 124 -15.03 -22.76 -17.78
N LYS A 125 -13.86 -22.11 -17.79
CA LYS A 125 -12.57 -22.68 -17.34
C LYS A 125 -12.21 -22.30 -15.91
N VAL A 126 -12.81 -21.24 -15.40
CA VAL A 126 -12.67 -20.83 -14.01
C VAL A 126 -13.92 -21.30 -13.28
N GLU A 127 -13.82 -22.41 -12.56
CA GLU A 127 -14.81 -22.77 -11.54
C GLU A 127 -14.78 -21.70 -10.45
N PHE A 128 -15.55 -20.63 -10.64
CA PHE A 128 -15.96 -19.77 -9.55
C PHE A 128 -17.07 -20.49 -8.79
N ARG A 129 -16.72 -21.53 -8.01
CA ARG A 129 -17.71 -22.12 -7.09
C ARG A 129 -18.26 -20.99 -6.22
N SER A 130 -19.57 -20.90 -6.30
CA SER A 130 -20.40 -19.75 -5.99
C SER A 130 -20.43 -19.40 -4.50
N SER A 131 -20.58 -18.09 -4.26
CA SER A 131 -20.89 -17.42 -3.00
C SER A 131 -19.95 -17.75 -1.85
N ARG A 132 -18.79 -17.08 -1.85
CA ARG A 132 -18.11 -16.71 -0.62
C ARG A 132 -19.17 -16.34 0.43
N GLN A 133 -19.23 -17.09 1.53
CA GLN A 133 -20.14 -16.78 2.62
C GLN A 133 -19.63 -15.50 3.31
N LEU A 134 -20.47 -14.47 3.33
CA LEU A 134 -20.11 -13.23 4.02
C LEU A 134 -20.10 -13.49 5.53
N PRO A 135 -19.04 -13.07 6.24
CA PRO A 135 -18.98 -13.21 7.68
C PRO A 135 -20.09 -12.39 8.34
N GLU A 136 -20.68 -12.91 9.41
CA GLU A 136 -21.61 -12.15 10.23
C GLU A 136 -20.91 -10.96 10.90
N LEU A 137 -21.64 -9.87 11.11
CA LEU A 137 -21.11 -8.68 11.81
C LEU A 137 -20.52 -9.05 13.19
N LYS A 138 -21.16 -9.98 13.92
CA LYS A 138 -20.67 -10.44 15.22
C LYS A 138 -19.29 -11.10 15.12
N ALA A 139 -19.03 -11.87 14.06
CA ALA A 139 -17.72 -12.49 13.84
C ALA A 139 -16.66 -11.43 13.56
N LEU A 140 -16.98 -10.41 12.76
CA LEU A 140 -16.08 -9.28 12.50
C LEU A 140 -15.75 -8.51 13.78
N VAL A 141 -16.77 -8.17 14.58
CA VAL A 141 -16.60 -7.47 15.88
C VAL A 141 -15.75 -8.28 16.85
N ASN A 142 -15.98 -9.58 16.95
CA ASN A 142 -15.18 -10.45 17.82
C ASN A 142 -13.72 -10.55 17.36
N SER A 143 -13.47 -10.50 16.05
CA SER A 143 -12.11 -10.57 15.51
C SER A 143 -11.31 -9.28 15.74
N GLU A 144 -11.98 -8.12 15.78
CA GLU A 144 -11.33 -6.80 15.87
C GLU A 144 -12.11 -5.85 16.81
N PRO A 145 -12.28 -6.20 18.10
CA PRO A 145 -13.19 -5.48 19.01
C PRO A 145 -12.81 -4.00 19.19
N HIS A 146 -11.50 -3.72 19.25
CA HIS A 146 -10.99 -2.36 19.43
C HIS A 146 -11.32 -1.43 18.26
N MET A 147 -11.26 -1.95 17.02
CA MET A 147 -11.62 -1.18 15.83
C MET A 147 -13.10 -0.77 15.86
N PHE A 148 -13.99 -1.70 16.23
CA PHE A 148 -15.43 -1.45 16.31
C PHE A 148 -15.85 -0.65 17.54
N SER A 149 -15.02 -0.57 18.59
CA SER A 149 -15.26 0.33 19.72
C SER A 149 -14.81 1.76 19.44
N ALA A 150 -13.72 1.94 18.70
CA ALA A 150 -13.16 3.26 18.39
C ALA A 150 -13.92 4.00 17.27
N ILE A 151 -14.49 3.25 16.32
CA ILE A 151 -15.24 3.81 15.19
C ILE A 151 -16.75 3.61 15.44
N PRO A 152 -17.55 4.69 15.50
CA PRO A 152 -18.98 4.57 15.71
C PRO A 152 -19.70 4.07 14.46
N GLN A 153 -20.90 3.51 14.66
CA GLN A 153 -21.79 3.05 13.59
C GLN A 153 -22.65 4.17 12.96
N LYS A 154 -22.75 5.30 13.64
CA LYS A 154 -23.53 6.46 13.19
C LYS A 154 -22.62 7.67 13.05
N PHE A 155 -22.74 8.34 11.91
CA PHE A 155 -21.96 9.51 11.55
C PHE A 155 -22.84 10.78 11.52
N LEU A 156 -22.20 11.94 11.52
CA LEU A 156 -22.85 13.24 11.48
C LEU A 156 -23.67 13.39 10.18
N PRO A 157 -24.95 13.81 10.27
CA PRO A 157 -25.77 14.04 9.09
C PRO A 157 -25.31 15.28 8.32
N GLY A 158 -25.52 15.28 7.00
CA GLY A 158 -25.18 16.42 6.15
C GLY A 158 -23.68 16.58 5.84
N VAL A 159 -22.82 15.75 6.42
CA VAL A 159 -21.38 15.69 6.11
C VAL A 159 -21.13 14.57 5.11
N LYS A 160 -20.41 14.87 4.01
CA LYS A 160 -20.10 13.84 3.00
C LYS A 160 -19.22 12.74 3.58
N ASN A 161 -18.15 13.11 4.27
CA ASN A 161 -17.28 12.17 4.97
C ASN A 161 -17.98 11.56 6.18
N PRO A 162 -17.77 10.25 6.47
CA PRO A 162 -18.23 9.66 7.72
C PRO A 162 -17.44 10.25 8.90
N CYS A 163 -18.03 11.24 9.57
CA CYS A 163 -17.40 11.97 10.66
C CYS A 163 -18.20 11.89 11.95
N TRP A 164 -17.54 12.05 13.09
CA TRP A 164 -18.14 12.10 14.43
C TRP A 164 -17.32 12.96 15.37
N TYR A 165 -17.91 13.33 16.51
CA TYR A 165 -17.21 13.99 17.60
C TYR A 165 -16.81 12.96 18.66
N GLU A 166 -15.56 13.01 19.08
CA GLU A 166 -14.98 12.20 20.15
C GLU A 166 -14.63 13.13 21.32
N GLU A 167 -15.10 12.84 22.53
CA GLU A 167 -14.73 13.63 23.73
C GLU A 167 -13.23 13.47 24.00
N TYR A 168 -12.50 14.59 24.05
CA TYR A 168 -11.07 14.56 24.33
C TYR A 168 -10.84 14.60 25.84
N THR A 169 -10.54 13.45 26.43
CA THR A 169 -10.29 13.29 27.87
C THR A 169 -8.82 13.49 28.27
N GLY A 170 -7.93 13.66 27.29
CA GLY A 170 -6.50 13.87 27.50
C GLY A 170 -6.16 15.27 28.01
N ASN A 171 -4.92 15.44 28.50
CA ASN A 171 -4.42 16.77 28.82
C ASN A 171 -4.24 17.58 27.52
N ILE A 172 -4.92 18.72 27.40
CA ILE A 172 -4.88 19.62 26.23
C ILE A 172 -3.47 20.20 25.98
N THR A 173 -2.59 20.15 26.97
CA THR A 173 -1.18 20.56 26.84
C THR A 173 -0.26 19.43 26.40
N SER A 174 -0.71 18.18 26.49
CA SER A 174 0.09 17.01 26.07
C SER A 174 0.02 16.80 24.57
N ASP A 175 1.04 16.13 24.02
CA ASP A 175 1.10 15.79 22.59
C ASP A 175 0.26 14.55 22.32
N PRO A 176 -0.92 14.68 21.68
CA PRO A 176 -1.82 13.55 21.45
C PRO A 176 -1.26 12.57 20.41
N TYR A 177 -0.25 12.98 19.63
CA TYR A 177 0.36 12.17 18.57
C TYR A 177 1.69 11.52 19.01
N ARG A 178 2.12 11.72 20.26
CA ARG A 178 3.44 11.30 20.76
C ARG A 178 3.71 9.80 20.55
N THR A 179 2.68 8.97 20.73
CA THR A 179 2.78 7.51 20.62
C THR A 179 2.48 6.99 19.23
N ASN A 180 2.06 7.85 18.29
CA ASN A 180 1.64 7.45 16.96
C ASN A 180 2.80 6.79 16.18
N LEU A 181 2.63 5.52 15.82
CA LEU A 181 3.66 4.70 15.19
C LEU A 181 4.04 5.22 13.80
N TYR A 182 3.12 5.86 13.07
CA TYR A 182 3.46 6.50 11.80
C TYR A 182 4.45 7.65 12.02
N ALA A 183 4.19 8.50 13.03
CA ALA A 183 5.08 9.59 13.40
C ALA A 183 6.45 9.08 13.88
N ARG A 184 6.47 8.00 14.67
CA ARG A 184 7.71 7.44 15.23
C ARG A 184 8.64 6.89 14.14
N TYR A 185 8.11 6.05 13.24
CA TYR A 185 8.92 5.27 12.31
C TYR A 185 9.21 5.97 10.98
N SER A 186 8.49 7.04 10.63
CA SER A 186 8.71 7.72 9.35
C SER A 186 9.08 9.19 9.52
N ARG A 187 10.28 9.56 9.06
CA ARG A 187 10.78 10.95 9.08
C ARG A 187 9.82 11.92 8.39
N ARG A 188 9.21 11.50 7.28
CA ARG A 188 8.21 12.30 6.54
C ARG A 188 6.97 12.59 7.38
N PHE A 189 6.58 11.65 8.24
CA PHE A 189 5.39 11.78 9.08
C PHE A 189 5.64 12.72 10.26
N ARG A 190 6.85 12.73 10.82
CA ARG A 190 7.23 13.61 11.95
C ARG A 190 6.90 15.07 11.69
N THR A 191 7.23 15.62 10.53
CA THR A 191 6.99 17.04 10.23
C THR A 191 5.50 17.39 10.22
N VAL A 192 4.65 16.53 9.69
CA VAL A 192 3.21 16.82 9.65
C VAL A 192 2.57 16.64 11.02
N PHE A 193 2.95 15.58 11.74
CA PHE A 193 2.48 15.39 13.12
C PHE A 193 2.95 16.50 14.06
N GLN A 194 4.15 17.06 13.85
CA GLN A 194 4.61 18.24 14.57
C GLN A 194 3.72 19.46 14.29
N ARG A 195 3.30 19.65 13.04
CA ARG A 195 2.35 20.72 12.69
C ARG A 195 0.99 20.49 13.35
N LEU A 196 0.43 19.28 13.23
CA LEU A 196 -0.84 18.91 13.85
C LEU A 196 -0.82 19.11 15.37
N ARG A 197 0.27 18.73 16.02
CA ARG A 197 0.49 18.96 17.45
C ARG A 197 0.41 20.43 17.81
N ASN A 198 1.09 21.30 17.05
CA ASN A 198 1.15 22.73 17.34
C ASN A 198 -0.22 23.41 17.22
N THR A 199 -1.08 22.93 16.32
CA THR A 199 -2.43 23.49 16.10
C THR A 199 -3.54 22.68 16.76
N PHE A 200 -3.21 21.63 17.52
CA PHE A 200 -4.20 20.69 18.04
C PHE A 200 -5.30 21.35 18.88
N ARG A 201 -4.94 22.36 19.68
CA ARG A 201 -5.92 23.10 20.50
C ARG A 201 -6.97 23.83 19.68
N GLU A 202 -6.58 24.35 18.52
CA GLU A 202 -7.48 25.03 17.58
C GLU A 202 -8.43 24.02 16.90
N HIS A 203 -8.04 22.75 16.82
CA HIS A 203 -8.87 21.70 16.25
C HIS A 203 -10.01 21.25 17.18
N LEU A 204 -9.92 21.56 18.48
CA LEU A 204 -10.92 21.14 19.46
C LEU A 204 -12.16 22.02 19.41
N PHE A 205 -13.30 21.37 19.20
CA PHE A 205 -14.62 21.98 19.35
C PHE A 205 -15.05 21.91 20.82
N HIS A 206 -15.53 23.01 21.39
CA HIS A 206 -15.96 23.02 22.80
C HIS A 206 -17.49 23.08 22.89
N ARG A 207 -18.06 22.19 23.68
CA ARG A 207 -19.50 22.14 23.95
C ARG A 207 -19.73 21.77 25.40
N ASP A 208 -20.58 22.53 26.09
CA ASP A 208 -20.94 22.30 27.50
C ASP A 208 -19.70 22.18 28.43
N GLY A 209 -18.68 23.00 28.15
CA GLY A 209 -17.42 23.01 28.91
C GLY A 209 -16.45 21.85 28.61
N LYS A 210 -16.81 20.94 27.69
CA LYS A 210 -15.99 19.79 27.32
C LYS A 210 -15.34 19.97 25.93
N PRO A 211 -14.06 19.60 25.76
CA PRO A 211 -13.42 19.59 24.44
C PRO A 211 -13.75 18.31 23.67
N TYR A 212 -14.05 18.48 22.38
CA TYR A 212 -14.34 17.42 21.43
C TYR A 212 -13.40 17.51 20.22
N ARG A 213 -12.93 16.37 19.76
CA ARG A 213 -12.14 16.23 18.53
C ARG A 213 -13.06 15.68 17.44
N MET A 214 -13.11 16.34 16.29
CA MET A 214 -13.79 15.77 15.12
C MET A 214 -12.89 14.72 14.47
N ARG A 215 -13.43 13.52 14.28
CA ARG A 215 -12.80 12.40 13.57
C ARG A 215 -13.56 12.14 12.28
N CYS A 216 -12.85 11.71 11.25
CA CYS A 216 -13.44 11.37 9.96
C CYS A 216 -12.76 10.16 9.34
N LEU A 217 -13.54 9.33 8.66
CA LEU A 217 -13.06 8.31 7.74
C LEU A 217 -13.01 8.85 6.30
N PRO A 218 -12.26 8.18 5.40
CA PRO A 218 -12.29 8.50 3.98
C PRO A 218 -13.70 8.42 3.40
N TYR A 219 -14.01 9.35 2.49
CA TYR A 219 -15.18 9.31 1.64
C TYR A 219 -14.99 8.28 0.50
N PHE A 220 -13.76 8.15 0.01
CA PHE A 220 -13.41 7.21 -1.05
C PHE A 220 -11.99 6.65 -0.88
N TYR A 221 -11.72 5.53 -1.55
CA TYR A 221 -10.45 4.82 -1.49
C TYR A 221 -9.90 4.54 -2.90
N ILE A 222 -8.61 4.80 -3.13
CA ILE A 222 -7.87 4.29 -4.29
C ILE A 222 -7.18 3.00 -3.85
N ILE A 223 -7.83 1.87 -4.10
CA ILE A 223 -7.46 0.59 -3.48
C ILE A 223 -6.48 -0.26 -4.28
N GLY A 224 -6.27 0.05 -5.56
CA GLY A 224 -5.43 -0.78 -6.42
C GLY A 224 -5.44 -0.35 -7.88
N GLN A 225 -4.75 -1.06 -8.75
CA GLN A 225 -3.74 -2.10 -8.46
C GLN A 225 -2.32 -1.48 -8.48
N PRO A 226 -1.32 -2.08 -7.81
CA PRO A 226 0.04 -1.57 -7.86
C PRO A 226 0.58 -1.64 -9.30
N LYS A 227 1.44 -0.69 -9.65
CA LYS A 227 2.03 -0.54 -11.00
C LYS A 227 1.02 -0.22 -12.12
N CYS A 228 -0.19 0.19 -11.76
CA CYS A 228 -1.24 0.64 -12.70
C CYS A 228 -1.42 2.17 -12.75
N GLY A 229 -0.53 2.95 -12.11
CA GLY A 229 -0.57 4.41 -12.16
C GLY A 229 -1.34 5.09 -11.03
N THR A 230 -1.63 4.38 -9.94
CA THR A 230 -2.35 4.94 -8.77
C THR A 230 -1.68 6.17 -8.16
N THR A 231 -0.36 6.29 -8.27
CA THR A 231 0.37 7.49 -7.82
C THR A 231 0.07 8.71 -8.69
N ASP A 232 0.04 8.57 -10.03
CA ASP A 232 -0.33 9.68 -10.94
C ASP A 232 -1.78 10.11 -10.72
N LEU A 233 -2.71 9.16 -10.51
CA LEU A 233 -4.09 9.49 -10.17
C LEU A 233 -4.19 10.21 -8.81
N TYR A 234 -3.52 9.70 -7.78
CA TYR A 234 -3.48 10.33 -6.46
C TYR A 234 -2.95 11.77 -6.55
N ASP A 235 -1.84 11.98 -7.25
CA ASP A 235 -1.21 13.29 -7.39
C ASP A 235 -2.12 14.28 -8.13
N ARG A 236 -2.83 13.83 -9.17
CA ARG A 236 -3.81 14.66 -9.90
C ARG A 236 -5.01 15.01 -9.04
N LEU A 237 -5.60 14.02 -8.34
CA LEU A 237 -6.76 14.26 -7.48
C LEU A 237 -6.42 15.22 -6.34
N ARG A 238 -5.19 15.15 -5.80
CA ARG A 238 -4.71 16.07 -4.76
C ARG A 238 -4.67 17.53 -5.21
N LEU A 239 -4.63 17.81 -6.50
CA LEU A 239 -4.68 19.18 -7.03
C LEU A 239 -6.09 19.77 -7.04
N HIS A 240 -7.13 18.95 -6.90
CA HIS A 240 -8.51 19.44 -6.86
C HIS A 240 -8.77 20.15 -5.52
N PRO A 241 -9.32 21.38 -5.50
CA PRO A 241 -9.49 22.16 -4.27
C PRO A 241 -10.32 21.42 -3.20
N ASP A 242 -11.36 20.71 -3.63
CA ASP A 242 -12.31 20.00 -2.77
C ASP A 242 -11.83 18.60 -2.35
N VAL A 243 -10.70 18.12 -2.87
CA VAL A 243 -10.21 16.78 -2.54
C VAL A 243 -9.01 16.93 -1.62
N LYS A 244 -9.13 16.34 -0.43
CA LYS A 244 -8.01 16.12 0.48
C LYS A 244 -7.71 14.63 0.53
N PHE A 245 -6.50 14.29 0.90
CA PHE A 245 -6.13 12.90 1.18
C PHE A 245 -5.69 12.77 2.63
N THR A 246 -5.51 11.53 3.06
CA THR A 246 -4.60 11.22 4.18
C THR A 246 -3.33 12.04 4.07
N THR A 247 -2.70 12.29 5.22
CA THR A 247 -1.42 13.00 5.27
C THR A 247 -0.39 12.47 4.27
N PHE A 248 -0.46 11.19 3.91
CA PHE A 248 0.41 10.54 2.91
C PHE A 248 -0.31 9.43 2.15
N LYS A 249 0.15 9.15 0.93
CA LYS A 249 -0.22 7.96 0.16
C LYS A 249 0.40 6.71 0.79
N GLU A 250 -0.26 5.57 0.59
CA GLU A 250 0.16 4.25 1.04
C GLU A 250 0.30 4.12 2.59
N PRO A 251 -0.72 4.51 3.38
CA PRO A 251 -0.70 4.25 4.82
C PRO A 251 -0.63 2.75 5.12
N HIS A 252 -1.21 1.88 4.28
CA HIS A 252 -1.23 0.42 4.44
C HIS A 252 -1.85 -0.06 5.76
N TRP A 253 -2.77 0.72 6.33
CA TRP A 253 -3.39 0.36 7.60
C TRP A 253 -4.27 -0.88 7.46
N TRP A 254 -5.25 -0.87 6.54
CA TRP A 254 -6.16 -2.00 6.30
C TRP A 254 -5.45 -3.33 6.01
N THR A 255 -4.24 -3.25 5.47
CA THR A 255 -3.38 -4.38 5.14
C THR A 255 -2.33 -4.57 6.23
N ARG A 256 -1.06 -4.33 5.93
CA ARG A 256 0.10 -4.82 6.68
C ARG A 256 0.22 -4.19 8.06
N LYS A 257 -0.01 -2.89 8.19
CA LYS A 257 0.27 -2.16 9.44
C LYS A 257 -0.71 -2.46 10.56
N ARG A 258 -1.99 -2.71 10.26
CA ARG A 258 -2.97 -3.22 11.26
C ARG A 258 -2.48 -4.53 11.90
N PHE A 259 -1.78 -5.35 11.13
CA PHE A 259 -1.26 -6.64 11.58
C PHE A 259 0.20 -6.60 12.08
N GLY A 260 0.82 -5.42 12.19
CA GLY A 260 2.21 -5.31 12.62
C GLY A 260 3.23 -5.79 11.57
N ILE A 261 2.82 -5.97 10.32
CA ILE A 261 3.71 -6.40 9.24
C ILE A 261 4.32 -5.15 8.61
N ILE A 262 5.62 -4.93 8.77
CA ILE A 262 6.35 -3.85 8.08
C ILE A 262 7.08 -4.43 6.88
N ARG A 263 7.85 -5.50 7.10
CA ARG A 263 8.44 -6.37 6.08
C ARG A 263 8.33 -7.82 6.55
N LEU A 264 7.87 -8.72 5.70
CA LEU A 264 7.75 -10.16 6.02
C LEU A 264 9.08 -10.75 6.53
N SER A 265 10.22 -10.26 6.02
CA SER A 265 11.56 -10.70 6.42
C SER A 265 12.04 -10.16 7.78
N GLU A 266 11.38 -9.15 8.36
CA GLU A 266 11.80 -8.48 9.60
C GLU A 266 10.98 -8.91 10.83
N GLY A 267 10.05 -9.86 10.65
CA GLY A 267 9.16 -10.32 11.72
C GLY A 267 7.98 -9.37 12.00
N PHE A 268 7.20 -9.70 13.03
CA PHE A 268 6.08 -8.87 13.47
C PHE A 268 6.56 -7.73 14.36
N HIS A 269 6.11 -6.53 14.03
CA HIS A 269 6.22 -5.33 14.86
C HIS A 269 4.91 -5.07 15.60
N ASP A 270 4.92 -4.04 16.44
CA ASP A 270 3.70 -3.51 17.06
C ASP A 270 2.65 -3.20 15.99
N ARG A 271 1.42 -3.68 16.24
CA ARG A 271 0.26 -3.36 15.41
C ARG A 271 -0.03 -1.88 15.50
N TYR A 272 -0.36 -1.26 14.36
CA TYR A 272 -0.75 0.14 14.33
C TYR A 272 -2.21 0.23 14.80
N PRO A 273 -2.47 0.84 15.96
CA PRO A 273 -3.83 0.96 16.47
C PRO A 273 -4.69 1.79 15.52
N VAL A 274 -6.01 1.68 15.62
CA VAL A 274 -6.94 2.36 14.70
C VAL A 274 -6.87 3.87 14.85
N GLU A 275 -6.59 4.36 16.05
CA GLU A 275 -6.39 5.77 16.39
C GLU A 275 -5.22 6.34 15.58
N ASP A 276 -4.14 5.58 15.43
CA ASP A 276 -2.98 6.01 14.64
C ASP A 276 -3.35 6.23 13.16
N TYR A 277 -4.28 5.43 12.65
CA TYR A 277 -4.84 5.60 11.31
C TYR A 277 -5.81 6.77 11.25
N LEU A 278 -6.69 6.93 12.24
CA LEU A 278 -7.63 8.06 12.33
C LEU A 278 -6.90 9.40 12.40
N ASP A 279 -5.76 9.47 13.09
CA ASP A 279 -4.93 10.65 13.17
C ASP A 279 -4.40 11.14 11.81
N LEU A 280 -4.32 10.26 10.80
CA LEU A 280 -3.92 10.65 9.44
C LEU A 280 -4.96 11.54 8.73
N PHE A 281 -6.17 11.63 9.29
CA PHE A 281 -7.29 12.41 8.74
C PHE A 281 -7.56 13.71 9.50
N ASP A 282 -6.91 13.92 10.64
CA ASP A 282 -7.16 15.04 11.54
C ASP A 282 -7.09 16.41 10.86
N GLN A 283 -6.09 16.62 10.01
CA GLN A 283 -5.94 17.89 9.30
C GLN A 283 -7.15 18.18 8.41
N ALA A 284 -7.68 17.15 7.75
CA ALA A 284 -8.83 17.26 6.87
C ALA A 284 -10.14 17.34 7.66
N ALA A 285 -10.25 16.60 8.78
CA ALA A 285 -11.38 16.70 9.70
C ALA A 285 -11.53 18.12 10.25
N TYR A 286 -10.42 18.77 10.63
CA TYR A 286 -10.43 20.17 11.06
C TYR A 286 -10.92 21.13 9.96
N GLN A 287 -10.52 20.91 8.71
CA GLN A 287 -11.00 21.72 7.58
C GLN A 287 -12.51 21.53 7.35
N ILE A 288 -13.02 20.29 7.46
CA ILE A 288 -14.45 20.01 7.37
C ILE A 288 -15.20 20.69 8.51
N GLN A 289 -14.68 20.63 9.74
CA GLN A 289 -15.25 21.30 10.91
C GLN A 289 -15.38 22.81 10.68
N GLY A 290 -14.33 23.46 10.19
CA GLY A 290 -14.33 24.90 9.89
C GLY A 290 -15.38 25.29 8.83
N ASN A 291 -15.65 24.41 7.86
CA ASN A 291 -16.68 24.66 6.85
C ASN A 291 -18.09 24.55 7.43
N LEU A 292 -18.33 23.62 8.36
CA LEU A 292 -19.62 23.49 9.03
C LEU A 292 -19.96 24.71 9.89
N THR A 293 -18.98 25.26 10.60
CA THR A 293 -19.17 26.47 11.42
C THR A 293 -19.35 27.74 10.56
N ALA A 294 -18.64 27.84 9.43
CA ALA A 294 -18.81 28.94 8.47
C ALA A 294 -20.19 28.93 7.79
N ASN A 295 -20.69 27.75 7.40
CA ASN A 295 -22.03 27.61 6.80
C ASN A 295 -23.14 27.98 7.79
N ALA A 296 -23.01 27.62 9.07
CA ALA A 296 -23.97 27.98 10.11
C ALA A 296 -24.02 29.50 10.38
N SER A 297 -22.93 30.22 10.09
CA SER A 297 -22.84 31.69 10.29
C SER A 297 -23.18 32.50 9.03
N GLY A 298 -23.67 31.87 7.96
CA GLY A 298 -24.06 32.56 6.72
C GLY A 298 -22.90 33.12 5.90
N SER A 299 -21.66 32.69 6.18
CA SER A 299 -20.47 33.07 5.41
C SER A 299 -20.44 32.37 4.04
N PRO A 300 -19.71 32.90 3.03
CA PRO A 300 -19.66 32.30 1.69
C PRO A 300 -19.28 30.82 1.76
N SER A 301 -20.07 29.97 1.10
CA SER A 301 -19.90 28.51 1.17
C SER A 301 -18.49 28.11 0.76
N GLN A 302 -17.72 27.57 1.70
CA GLN A 302 -16.47 26.91 1.35
C GLN A 302 -16.76 25.61 0.57
N PRO A 303 -15.83 25.16 -0.28
CA PRO A 303 -16.00 23.93 -1.04
C PRO A 303 -16.31 22.73 -0.14
N ASN A 304 -17.17 21.84 -0.62
CA ASN A 304 -17.53 20.60 0.07
C ASN A 304 -16.38 19.59 0.02
N ILE A 305 -15.45 19.72 0.97
CA ILE A 305 -14.25 18.89 1.07
C ILE A 305 -14.64 17.41 1.19
N ILE A 306 -14.00 16.56 0.38
CA ILE A 306 -14.01 15.11 0.51
C ILE A 306 -12.60 14.59 0.78
N VAL A 307 -12.50 13.61 1.67
CA VAL A 307 -11.21 12.99 2.03
C VAL A 307 -11.05 11.63 1.36
N GLY A 308 -9.92 11.40 0.71
CA GLY A 308 -9.54 10.11 0.12
C GLY A 308 -8.43 9.39 0.90
N GLU A 309 -8.40 8.06 0.80
CA GLU A 309 -7.26 7.23 1.17
C GLU A 309 -6.73 6.52 -0.09
N ALA A 310 -5.44 6.24 -0.17
CA ALA A 310 -4.85 5.64 -1.36
C ALA A 310 -3.75 4.64 -0.99
N SER A 311 -4.15 3.37 -0.86
CA SER A 311 -3.24 2.24 -0.69
C SER A 311 -3.50 1.20 -1.76
N ALA A 312 -2.57 1.04 -2.71
CA ALA A 312 -2.74 0.08 -3.80
C ALA A 312 -2.72 -1.39 -3.34
N SER A 313 -2.30 -1.64 -2.11
CA SER A 313 -2.37 -2.94 -1.45
C SER A 313 -3.79 -3.32 -1.02
N THR A 314 -4.67 -2.35 -0.76
CA THR A 314 -5.98 -2.58 -0.14
C THR A 314 -6.86 -3.52 -0.97
N MET A 315 -6.71 -3.51 -2.30
CA MET A 315 -7.49 -4.38 -3.17
C MET A 315 -7.14 -5.87 -3.03
N TRP A 316 -5.88 -6.22 -2.76
CA TRP A 316 -5.38 -7.59 -2.93
C TRP A 316 -4.69 -8.19 -1.71
N ASP A 317 -4.07 -7.37 -0.86
CA ASP A 317 -3.13 -7.83 0.17
C ASP A 317 -3.85 -8.29 1.44
N ASN A 318 -4.38 -9.52 1.39
CA ASN A 318 -5.02 -10.18 2.53
C ASN A 318 -4.08 -11.19 3.21
N ASN A 319 -2.79 -11.25 2.85
CA ASN A 319 -1.86 -12.33 3.21
C ASN A 319 -1.64 -12.51 4.72
N ALA A 320 -1.99 -11.52 5.54
CA ALA A 320 -1.88 -11.59 6.98
C ALA A 320 -2.73 -12.71 7.59
N TRP A 321 -3.80 -13.13 6.91
CA TRP A 321 -4.80 -14.05 7.43
C TRP A 321 -4.21 -15.37 7.97
N VAL A 322 -3.18 -15.92 7.30
CA VAL A 322 -2.52 -17.18 7.68
C VAL A 322 -1.83 -17.13 9.05
N TYR A 323 -1.59 -15.94 9.59
CA TYR A 323 -0.91 -15.74 10.87
C TYR A 323 -1.88 -15.50 12.03
N PHE A 324 -3.13 -15.17 11.75
CA PHE A 324 -4.10 -14.72 12.76
C PHE A 324 -5.35 -15.58 12.84
N TYR A 325 -5.60 -16.44 11.85
CA TYR A 325 -6.77 -17.29 11.80
C TYR A 325 -6.36 -18.74 11.62
N ASP A 326 -7.08 -19.64 12.29
CA ASP A 326 -6.84 -21.08 12.21
C ASP A 326 -7.09 -21.60 10.80
N ASN A 327 -6.42 -22.70 10.44
CA ASN A 327 -6.46 -23.32 9.10
C ASN A 327 -7.78 -24.06 8.80
N THR A 328 -8.88 -23.63 9.40
CA THR A 328 -10.20 -24.28 9.32
C THR A 328 -10.96 -23.95 8.03
N THR A 329 -10.38 -23.12 7.15
CA THR A 329 -11.08 -22.46 6.05
C THR A 329 -10.74 -23.01 4.67
N GLU A 330 -10.33 -24.29 4.57
CA GLU A 330 -10.02 -24.95 3.29
C GLU A 330 -9.01 -24.17 2.42
N GLY A 331 -8.09 -23.43 3.04
CA GLY A 331 -7.05 -22.67 2.34
C GLY A 331 -7.45 -21.26 1.88
N GLU A 332 -8.62 -20.74 2.30
CA GLU A 332 -9.08 -19.38 1.98
C GLU A 332 -9.19 -18.47 3.22
N PRO A 333 -8.99 -17.15 3.08
CA PRO A 333 -9.15 -16.22 4.20
C PRO A 333 -10.60 -16.15 4.70
N PRO A 334 -10.87 -16.32 6.01
CA PRO A 334 -12.23 -16.22 6.57
C PRO A 334 -12.77 -14.80 6.50
N PHE A 335 -11.89 -13.81 6.62
CA PHE A 335 -12.20 -12.39 6.57
C PHE A 335 -11.33 -11.72 5.51
N LEU A 336 -11.93 -10.80 4.78
CA LEU A 336 -11.26 -9.95 3.82
C LEU A 336 -11.42 -8.49 4.22
N ILE A 337 -10.52 -7.64 3.72
CA ILE A 337 -10.50 -6.21 4.02
C ILE A 337 -11.86 -5.55 3.76
N GLN A 338 -12.51 -5.88 2.64
CA GLN A 338 -13.80 -5.30 2.27
C GLN A 338 -14.93 -5.60 3.27
N ASP A 339 -14.85 -6.69 4.04
CA ASP A 339 -15.88 -7.00 5.04
C ASP A 339 -15.83 -5.98 6.18
N PHE A 340 -14.62 -5.70 6.67
CA PHE A 340 -14.41 -4.72 7.73
C PHE A 340 -14.75 -3.31 7.24
N VAL A 341 -14.34 -2.96 6.02
CA VAL A 341 -14.68 -1.65 5.43
C VAL A 341 -16.18 -1.51 5.27
N HIS A 342 -16.90 -2.53 4.81
CA HIS A 342 -18.36 -2.47 4.65
C HIS A 342 -19.10 -2.42 5.99
N ALA A 343 -18.65 -3.19 6.98
CA ALA A 343 -19.22 -3.18 8.33
C ALA A 343 -19.10 -1.82 9.03
N LEU A 344 -18.10 -1.01 8.67
CA LEU A 344 -17.90 0.34 9.21
C LEU A 344 -18.43 1.45 8.29
N GLN A 345 -18.37 1.24 6.98
CA GLN A 345 -18.66 2.22 5.94
C GLN A 345 -19.36 1.57 4.74
N PRO A 346 -20.64 1.18 4.87
CA PRO A 346 -21.37 0.47 3.80
C PRO A 346 -21.51 1.32 2.53
N ASN A 347 -21.46 2.65 2.66
CA ASN A 347 -21.57 3.61 1.55
C ASN A 347 -20.20 4.06 0.98
N ALA A 348 -19.09 3.43 1.37
CA ALA A 348 -17.76 3.76 0.87
C ALA A 348 -17.68 3.61 -0.66
N ARG A 349 -16.81 4.42 -1.30
CA ARG A 349 -16.57 4.41 -2.74
C ARG A 349 -15.12 4.04 -3.05
N PHE A 350 -14.91 3.32 -4.15
CA PHE A 350 -13.63 2.72 -4.50
C PHE A 350 -13.23 3.09 -5.92
N ILE A 351 -11.96 3.41 -6.10
CA ILE A 351 -11.34 3.61 -7.40
C ILE A 351 -10.27 2.54 -7.59
N ILE A 352 -10.37 1.81 -8.70
CA ILE A 352 -9.45 0.75 -9.09
C ILE A 352 -8.83 1.14 -10.43
N MET A 353 -7.51 1.21 -10.50
CA MET A 353 -6.76 1.34 -11.74
C MET A 353 -6.22 -0.02 -12.18
N LEU A 354 -6.57 -0.45 -13.39
CA LEU A 354 -6.07 -1.68 -14.00
C LEU A 354 -5.17 -1.37 -15.19
N ARG A 355 -4.15 -2.19 -15.37
CA ARG A 355 -3.25 -2.19 -16.53
C ARG A 355 -3.33 -3.57 -17.17
N ASP A 356 -2.86 -3.72 -18.40
CA ASP A 356 -2.56 -5.05 -18.92
C ASP A 356 -1.73 -5.84 -17.87
N PRO A 357 -2.14 -7.06 -17.49
CA PRO A 357 -1.56 -7.77 -16.36
C PRO A 357 -0.09 -8.19 -16.61
N VAL A 358 0.29 -8.43 -17.87
CA VAL A 358 1.67 -8.76 -18.26
C VAL A 358 2.54 -7.51 -18.10
N GLU A 359 2.06 -6.38 -18.62
CA GLU A 359 2.72 -5.08 -18.48
C GLU A 359 2.81 -4.61 -17.02
N ARG A 360 1.79 -4.90 -16.20
CA ARG A 360 1.82 -4.66 -14.75
C ARG A 360 2.91 -5.49 -14.11
N LEU A 361 2.94 -6.79 -14.37
CA LEU A 361 3.91 -7.73 -13.81
C LEU A 361 5.35 -7.35 -14.20
N TYR A 362 5.57 -6.99 -15.46
CA TYR A 362 6.88 -6.54 -15.92
C TYR A 362 7.30 -5.24 -15.21
N SER A 363 6.38 -4.27 -15.09
CA SER A 363 6.65 -3.04 -14.32
C SER A 363 6.96 -3.33 -12.85
N ASP A 364 6.37 -4.38 -12.29
CA ASP A 364 6.59 -4.84 -10.93
C ASP A 364 7.97 -5.47 -10.74
N TYR A 365 8.34 -6.37 -11.65
CA TYR A 365 9.67 -6.96 -11.75
C TYR A 365 10.77 -5.89 -11.85
N LEU A 366 10.56 -4.89 -12.72
CA LEU A 366 11.46 -3.75 -12.85
C LEU A 366 11.57 -2.91 -11.57
N TYR A 367 10.59 -2.96 -10.67
CA TYR A 367 10.61 -2.19 -9.42
C TYR A 367 11.31 -2.93 -8.27
N PHE A 368 11.09 -4.23 -8.10
CA PHE A 368 11.60 -4.98 -6.93
C PHE A 368 12.92 -5.75 -7.14
N GLY A 369 13.41 -5.94 -8.38
CA GLY A 369 14.61 -6.74 -8.65
C GLY A 369 15.96 -6.07 -8.30
N ILE A 370 16.91 -6.85 -7.78
CA ILE A 370 18.26 -6.46 -7.33
C ILE A 370 19.27 -6.81 -8.45
N ALA A 371 19.60 -5.84 -9.30
CA ALA A 371 20.57 -5.87 -10.42
C ALA A 371 20.40 -6.97 -11.49
N ASN A 372 20.97 -6.75 -12.69
CA ASN A 372 20.93 -7.63 -13.87
C ASN A 372 19.52 -8.00 -14.38
N LYS A 373 18.69 -6.99 -14.63
CA LYS A 373 17.36 -7.19 -15.24
C LYS A 373 17.48 -7.39 -16.75
N SER A 374 16.90 -8.46 -17.28
CA SER A 374 16.80 -8.70 -18.72
C SER A 374 15.43 -9.30 -19.08
N ALA A 375 15.15 -9.39 -20.38
CA ALA A 375 13.93 -10.04 -20.85
C ALA A 375 13.95 -11.55 -20.56
N GLU A 376 15.13 -12.15 -20.64
CA GLU A 376 15.40 -13.56 -20.38
C GLU A 376 15.17 -13.89 -18.89
N ASP A 377 15.77 -13.14 -17.97
CA ASP A 377 15.56 -13.32 -16.52
C ASP A 377 14.08 -13.13 -16.13
N PHE A 378 13.39 -12.16 -16.75
CA PHE A 378 11.95 -12.01 -16.54
C PHE A 378 11.16 -13.24 -17.02
N HIS A 379 11.49 -13.76 -18.21
CA HIS A 379 10.83 -14.94 -18.76
C HIS A 379 11.03 -16.18 -17.90
N GLU A 380 12.24 -16.42 -17.41
CA GLU A 380 12.56 -17.54 -16.52
C GLU A 380 11.75 -17.47 -15.22
N LYS A 381 11.73 -16.31 -14.55
CA LYS A 381 10.97 -16.10 -13.32
C LYS A 381 9.46 -16.23 -13.52
N VAL A 382 8.94 -15.73 -14.64
CA VAL A 382 7.52 -15.91 -14.98
C VAL A 382 7.21 -17.39 -15.18
N SER A 383 8.06 -18.12 -15.89
CA SER A 383 7.88 -19.56 -16.13
C SER A 383 7.89 -20.37 -14.84
N GLU A 384 8.84 -20.11 -13.94
CA GLU A 384 8.89 -20.73 -12.61
C GLU A 384 7.64 -20.41 -11.78
N SER A 385 7.22 -19.13 -11.75
CA SER A 385 6.03 -18.73 -11.01
C SER A 385 4.75 -19.37 -11.57
N LEU A 386 4.67 -19.55 -12.90
CA LEU A 386 3.54 -20.24 -13.54
C LEU A 386 3.50 -21.72 -13.16
N GLN A 387 4.65 -22.41 -13.17
CA GLN A 387 4.72 -23.82 -12.73
C GLN A 387 4.25 -23.99 -11.28
N LEU A 388 4.71 -23.12 -10.37
CA LEU A 388 4.26 -23.14 -8.97
C LEU A 388 2.75 -22.90 -8.86
N PHE A 389 2.21 -21.95 -9.63
CA PHE A 389 0.79 -21.63 -9.60
C PHE A 389 -0.07 -22.73 -10.23
N GLU A 390 0.36 -23.33 -11.34
CA GLU A 390 -0.29 -24.47 -12.00
C GLU A 390 -0.32 -25.70 -11.08
N GLY A 391 0.79 -25.98 -10.37
CA GLY A 391 0.83 -27.04 -9.37
C GLY A 391 -0.14 -26.82 -8.20
N CYS A 392 -0.50 -25.58 -7.88
CA CYS A 392 -1.56 -25.32 -6.91
C CYS A 392 -2.95 -25.64 -7.47
N LEU A 393 -3.20 -25.26 -8.73
CA LEU A 393 -4.49 -25.41 -9.39
C LEU A 393 -4.88 -26.88 -9.62
N THR A 394 -3.96 -27.84 -9.50
CA THR A 394 -4.28 -29.27 -9.59
C THR A 394 -5.06 -29.78 -8.38
N GLU A 395 -4.89 -29.15 -7.22
CA GLU A 395 -5.49 -29.59 -5.95
C GLU A 395 -6.45 -28.55 -5.37
N ASN A 396 -6.32 -27.28 -5.75
CA ASN A 396 -7.02 -26.16 -5.14
C ASN A 396 -7.72 -25.27 -6.16
N THR A 397 -8.69 -24.49 -5.68
CA THR A 397 -9.38 -23.49 -6.51
C THR A 397 -8.44 -22.33 -6.87
N MET A 398 -8.75 -21.61 -7.96
CA MET A 398 -8.01 -20.40 -8.33
C MET A 398 -7.95 -19.37 -7.20
N ARG A 399 -9.05 -19.25 -6.44
CA ARG A 399 -9.18 -18.33 -5.31
C ARG A 399 -8.26 -18.74 -4.14
N SER A 400 -8.30 -20.02 -3.74
CA SER A 400 -7.40 -20.58 -2.74
C SER A 400 -5.92 -20.36 -3.14
N CYS A 401 -5.55 -20.65 -4.39
CA CYS A 401 -4.20 -20.41 -4.88
C CYS A 401 -3.79 -18.92 -4.86
N VAL A 402 -4.70 -18.01 -5.19
CA VAL A 402 -4.42 -16.55 -5.12
C VAL A 402 -4.14 -16.08 -3.69
N TYR A 403 -4.82 -16.65 -2.70
CA TYR A 403 -4.67 -16.28 -1.29
C TYR A 403 -3.67 -17.16 -0.51
N ASN A 404 -3.04 -18.13 -1.16
CA ASN A 404 -2.04 -18.98 -0.56
C ASN A 404 -0.72 -18.22 -0.36
N THR A 405 -0.49 -17.77 0.87
CA THR A 405 0.71 -16.99 1.24
C THR A 405 2.01 -17.77 1.01
N THR A 406 2.01 -19.10 1.17
CA THR A 406 3.20 -19.94 0.95
C THR A 406 3.63 -19.90 -0.51
N ILE A 407 2.69 -20.12 -1.44
CA ILE A 407 2.96 -20.05 -2.89
C ILE A 407 3.34 -18.61 -3.27
N ASN A 408 2.60 -17.63 -2.76
CA ASN A 408 2.85 -16.21 -3.04
C ASN A 408 4.26 -15.75 -2.63
N ASN A 409 4.83 -16.33 -1.57
CA ASN A 409 6.20 -16.05 -1.13
C ASN A 409 7.26 -16.86 -1.88
N ALA A 410 6.90 -18.02 -2.44
CA ALA A 410 7.79 -18.86 -3.23
C ALA A 410 7.96 -18.35 -4.67
N MET A 411 6.92 -17.73 -5.25
CA MET A 411 6.97 -17.23 -6.62
C MET A 411 7.98 -16.07 -6.78
N PRO A 412 8.96 -16.17 -7.71
CA PRO A 412 9.95 -15.10 -7.93
C PRO A 412 9.35 -13.82 -8.55
N VAL A 413 8.15 -13.88 -9.13
CA VAL A 413 7.37 -12.71 -9.54
C VAL A 413 5.93 -12.80 -9.04
N ARG A 414 5.32 -11.64 -8.76
CA ARG A 414 4.00 -11.57 -8.13
C ARG A 414 2.86 -11.72 -9.14
N LEU A 415 2.71 -12.91 -9.71
CA LEU A 415 1.67 -13.26 -10.68
C LEU A 415 0.26 -13.01 -10.14
N GLN A 416 0.00 -13.45 -8.91
CA GLN A 416 -1.32 -13.40 -8.25
C GLN A 416 -1.92 -11.99 -8.25
N VAL A 417 -1.09 -10.95 -8.10
CA VAL A 417 -1.55 -9.55 -8.08
C VAL A 417 -2.16 -9.12 -9.42
N GLY A 418 -1.81 -9.80 -10.52
CA GLY A 418 -2.38 -9.60 -11.85
C GLY A 418 -3.70 -10.34 -12.10
N LEU A 419 -4.11 -11.25 -11.21
CA LEU A 419 -5.36 -12.02 -11.32
C LEU A 419 -6.55 -11.21 -10.79
N TYR A 420 -6.77 -10.04 -11.41
CA TYR A 420 -7.71 -9.02 -10.95
C TYR A 420 -9.14 -9.54 -10.72
N ILE A 421 -9.57 -10.54 -11.49
CA ILE A 421 -10.92 -11.07 -11.43
C ILE A 421 -11.26 -11.64 -10.05
N VAL A 422 -10.31 -12.29 -9.38
CA VAL A 422 -10.52 -12.86 -8.04
C VAL A 422 -10.85 -11.74 -7.06
N TYR A 423 -10.02 -10.70 -7.03
CA TYR A 423 -10.21 -9.54 -6.16
C TYR A 423 -11.47 -8.74 -6.54
N LEU A 424 -11.73 -8.51 -7.82
CA LEU A 424 -12.92 -7.76 -8.25
C LEU A 424 -14.22 -8.45 -7.83
N MET A 425 -14.29 -9.77 -8.00
CA MET A 425 -15.46 -10.55 -7.56
C MET A 425 -15.64 -10.44 -6.05
N ASP A 426 -14.55 -10.55 -5.30
CA ASP A 426 -14.55 -10.37 -3.84
C ASP A 426 -15.12 -9.03 -3.38
N TRP A 427 -14.62 -7.94 -3.96
CA TRP A 427 -15.12 -6.61 -3.66
C TRP A 427 -16.59 -6.45 -4.06
N MET A 428 -17.00 -7.04 -5.19
CA MET A 428 -18.39 -7.00 -5.67
C MET A 428 -19.34 -7.94 -4.91
N THR A 429 -18.84 -8.88 -4.09
CA THR A 429 -19.70 -9.66 -3.17
C THR A 429 -20.23 -8.80 -2.02
N VAL A 430 -19.55 -7.69 -1.70
CA VAL A 430 -19.86 -6.84 -0.54
C VAL A 430 -20.36 -5.46 -0.95
N PHE A 431 -19.80 -4.88 -2.02
CA PHE A 431 -20.13 -3.54 -2.48
C PHE A 431 -20.83 -3.55 -3.83
N ASN A 432 -21.80 -2.65 -4.00
CA ASN A 432 -22.51 -2.49 -5.26
C ASN A 432 -21.57 -1.98 -6.36
N ARG A 433 -21.83 -2.38 -7.61
CA ARG A 433 -21.02 -1.98 -8.77
C ARG A 433 -20.90 -0.46 -8.93
N GLU A 434 -21.93 0.28 -8.53
CA GLU A 434 -21.97 1.76 -8.57
C GLU A 434 -20.98 2.42 -7.58
N GLN A 435 -20.56 1.69 -6.55
CA GLN A 435 -19.56 2.15 -5.59
C GLN A 435 -18.12 1.92 -6.07
N ILE A 436 -17.93 1.19 -7.19
CA ILE A 436 -16.61 0.80 -7.70
C ILE A 436 -16.38 1.40 -9.08
N LEU A 437 -15.47 2.38 -9.16
CA LEU A 437 -15.00 2.96 -10.42
C LEU A 437 -13.72 2.24 -10.89
N VAL A 438 -13.81 1.54 -12.02
CA VAL A 438 -12.64 0.90 -12.66
C VAL A 438 -12.11 1.78 -13.80
N LEU A 439 -10.85 2.18 -13.69
CA LEU A 439 -10.11 2.99 -14.66
C LEU A 439 -9.03 2.15 -15.35
N ARG A 440 -8.85 2.35 -16.65
CA ARG A 440 -7.76 1.73 -17.41
C ARG A 440 -6.55 2.65 -17.45
N ALA A 441 -5.39 2.12 -17.06
CA ALA A 441 -4.11 2.79 -17.26
C ALA A 441 -3.82 2.90 -18.76
N ALA A 442 -3.67 4.13 -19.27
CA ALA A 442 -3.33 4.34 -20.67
C ALA A 442 -1.86 3.95 -20.93
N ASN A 443 -1.62 3.16 -21.98
CA ASN A 443 -0.26 2.87 -22.44
C ASN A 443 0.39 4.15 -23.00
N LYS A 444 1.68 4.38 -22.72
CA LYS A 444 2.46 5.52 -23.30
C LYS A 444 2.30 5.63 -24.83
N ARG A 445 2.12 4.50 -25.55
CA ARG A 445 1.84 4.46 -27.00
C ARG A 445 0.58 5.21 -27.43
N ASN A 446 -0.45 5.30 -26.61
CA ASN A 446 -1.70 5.99 -26.97
C ASN A 446 -1.60 7.52 -26.84
N ARG A 447 -0.76 8.04 -25.94
CA ARG A 447 -0.55 9.51 -25.85
C ARG A 447 0.08 10.08 -27.12
N VAL A 448 0.94 9.32 -27.81
CA VAL A 448 1.56 9.76 -29.08
C VAL A 448 0.53 9.79 -30.22
N ARG A 449 -0.44 8.87 -30.23
CA ARG A 449 -1.51 8.85 -31.25
C ARG A 449 -2.60 9.89 -30.99
N ASP A 450 -2.95 10.14 -29.72
CA ASP A 450 -3.96 11.15 -29.38
C ASP A 450 -3.42 12.58 -29.53
N HIS A 451 -2.13 12.83 -29.25
CA HIS A 451 -1.51 14.11 -29.63
C HIS A 451 -1.52 14.32 -31.15
N LYS A 452 -1.17 13.31 -31.96
CA LYS A 452 -1.23 13.44 -33.43
C LYS A 452 -2.66 13.63 -33.96
N LYS A 453 -3.68 13.04 -33.34
CA LYS A 453 -5.08 13.25 -33.76
C LYS A 453 -5.68 14.58 -33.29
N SER A 454 -5.26 15.08 -32.13
CA SER A 454 -5.73 16.37 -31.60
C SER A 454 -5.06 17.56 -32.30
N SER A 455 -3.81 17.40 -32.79
CA SER A 455 -3.13 18.44 -33.57
C SER A 455 -3.68 18.60 -34.99
N VAL A 456 -4.27 17.55 -35.59
CA VAL A 456 -4.85 17.62 -36.94
C VAL A 456 -6.29 18.17 -36.92
N LYS A 457 -7.03 18.02 -35.81
CA LYS A 457 -8.39 18.59 -35.68
C LYS A 457 -8.44 20.07 -35.28
N HIS A 458 -7.32 20.70 -34.97
CA HIS A 458 -7.26 22.13 -34.62
C HIS A 458 -6.67 23.03 -35.71
N GLN A 459 -6.45 22.50 -36.92
CA GLN A 459 -5.97 23.27 -38.07
C GLN A 459 -6.99 23.38 -39.23
N GLU A 460 -8.20 22.86 -39.10
CA GLU A 460 -9.25 22.94 -40.14
C GLU A 460 -10.49 23.75 -39.74
N THR A 461 -10.45 24.46 -38.60
CA THR A 461 -11.49 25.45 -38.25
C THR A 461 -10.84 26.69 -37.66
N SER A 462 -10.41 27.60 -38.54
CA SER A 462 -10.17 29.01 -38.26
C SER A 462 -10.55 29.81 -39.49
#